data_AF-A0A4R9H6N1-F1
#
_entry.id   AF-A0A4R9H6N1-F1
#
_cell.length_a   1.000
_cell.length_b   1.000
_cell.length_c   1.000
_cell.angle_alpha   90.00
_cell.angle_beta   90.00
_cell.angle_gamma   90.00
#
_symmetry.space_group_name_H-M   'P 1'
#
loop_
_entity.id
_entity.type
_entity.pdbx_description
1 polymer ?
#
loop_
_entity_poly.entity_id
_entity_poly.type
_entity_poly.pdbx_seq_one_letter_code
_entity_poly.pdbx_strand_id
1 'polypeptide(L)' 'MNNENKNTIHLEVLVLRAILTEAIAFNKFTHETFEKIFSDIDIAYKERDKYRHFISKRDLMGDFLKEDQFGEFDC' A
#
# COMPACT_ATOMS: atom_id res chain seq x y z
N MET A 1 10.42 -23.71 -12.50
CA MET A 1 9.24 -22.90 -12.85
C MET A 1 9.65 -21.44 -12.74
N ASN A 2 9.40 -20.66 -13.79
CA ASN A 2 9.87 -19.29 -13.97
C ASN A 2 9.51 -18.40 -12.77
N ASN A 3 10.53 -17.81 -12.14
CA ASN A 3 10.37 -16.62 -11.32
C ASN A 3 10.08 -15.44 -12.24
N GLU A 4 8.85 -15.38 -12.74
CA GLU A 4 8.29 -14.12 -13.18
C GLU A 4 8.15 -13.27 -11.92
N ASN A 5 9.09 -12.36 -11.70
CA ASN A 5 8.91 -11.19 -10.86
C ASN A 5 7.71 -10.40 -11.43
N LYS A 6 6.50 -10.86 -11.12
CA LYS A 6 5.29 -10.11 -11.36
C LYS A 6 5.31 -8.98 -10.35
N ASN A 7 5.82 -7.83 -10.80
CA ASN A 7 5.41 -6.53 -10.30
C ASN A 7 3.90 -6.36 -10.59
N THR A 8 3.06 -7.19 -9.95
CA THR A 8 1.61 -7.02 -9.96
C THR A 8 1.31 -5.86 -9.05
N ILE A 9 1.01 -4.72 -9.67
CA ILE A 9 0.48 -3.53 -9.01
C ILE A 9 -0.76 -3.94 -8.21
N HIS A 10 -0.89 -3.47 -6.97
CA HIS A 10 -2.06 -3.77 -6.14
C HIS A 10 -3.37 -3.33 -6.80
N LEU A 11 -4.44 -4.10 -6.62
CA LEU A 11 -5.73 -3.83 -7.25
C LEU A 11 -6.29 -2.47 -6.82
N GLU A 12 -6.14 -2.11 -5.54
CA GLU A 12 -6.57 -0.83 -4.98
C GLU A 12 -5.80 0.35 -5.61
N VAL A 13 -4.53 0.12 -5.96
CA VAL A 13 -3.68 1.11 -6.64
C VAL A 13 -4.15 1.31 -8.08
N LEU A 14 -4.57 0.25 -8.77
CA LEU A 14 -5.16 0.35 -10.10
C LEU A 14 -6.49 1.15 -10.09
N VAL A 15 -7.32 0.96 -9.06
CA VAL A 15 -8.57 1.72 -8.90
C VAL A 15 -8.28 3.20 -8.65
N LEU A 16 -7.34 3.52 -7.75
CA LEU A 16 -6.88 4.90 -7.56
C LEU A 16 -6.34 5.51 -8.85
N ARG A 17 -5.65 4.71 -9.68
CA ARG A 17 -5.09 5.14 -10.97
C ARG A 17 -6.16 5.56 -11.95
N ALA A 18 -7.25 4.81 -12.04
CA ALA A 18 -8.39 5.18 -12.87
C ALA A 18 -8.99 6.55 -12.44
N ILE A 19 -9.19 6.77 -11.14
CA ILE A 19 -9.77 8.00 -10.61
C ILE A 19 -8.85 9.21 -10.85
N LEU A 20 -7.54 9.06 -10.63
CA LEU A 20 -6.60 10.17 -10.80
C LEU A 20 -6.22 10.42 -12.27
N THR A 21 -6.45 9.48 -13.18
CA THR A 21 -6.24 9.69 -14.63
C THR A 21 -7.17 10.80 -15.13
N GLU A 22 -8.39 10.90 -14.58
CA GLU A 22 -9.29 12.03 -14.85
C GLU A 22 -8.65 13.36 -14.41
N ALA A 23 -7.91 13.40 -13.31
CA ALA A 23 -7.21 14.61 -12.85
C ALA A 23 -6.06 15.05 -13.78
N ILE A 24 -5.40 14.12 -14.49
CA ILE A 24 -4.46 14.46 -15.58
C ILE A 24 -5.23 15.02 -16.77
N ALA A 25 -6.37 14.43 -17.14
CA ALA A 25 -7.18 14.89 -18.27
C ALA A 25 -7.69 16.34 -18.07
N PHE A 26 -7.89 16.76 -16.81
CA PHE A 26 -8.19 18.15 -16.43
C PHE A 26 -6.96 19.03 -16.21
N ASN A 27 -5.78 18.59 -16.65
CA ASN A 27 -4.51 19.34 -16.66
C ASN A 27 -3.99 19.76 -15.27
N LYS A 28 -4.34 19.01 -14.22
CA LYS A 28 -3.94 19.34 -12.83
C LYS A 28 -2.62 18.69 -12.38
N PHE A 29 -2.14 17.66 -13.09
CA PHE A 29 -0.90 16.95 -12.77
C PHE A 29 -0.08 16.63 -14.02
N THR A 30 1.25 16.67 -13.91
CA THR A 30 2.15 16.17 -14.95
C THR A 30 2.20 14.64 -14.92
N HIS A 31 2.50 14.01 -16.06
CA HIS A 31 2.63 12.54 -16.15
C HIS A 31 3.65 11.98 -15.14
N GLU A 32 4.78 12.66 -14.96
CA GLU A 32 5.80 12.26 -13.99
C GLU A 32 5.30 12.31 -12.54
N THR A 33 4.58 13.37 -12.17
CA THR A 33 3.99 13.48 -10.82
C THR A 33 2.95 12.39 -10.58
N PHE A 34 2.17 12.07 -11.60
CA PHE A 34 1.21 10.98 -11.55
C PHE A 34 1.89 9.62 -11.35
N GLU A 35 2.85 9.24 -12.19
CA GLU A 35 3.55 7.95 -12.05
C GLU A 35 4.26 7.84 -10.69
N LYS A 36 4.84 8.93 -10.19
CA LYS A 36 5.47 8.97 -8.87
C LYS A 36 4.46 8.70 -7.74
N ILE A 37 3.32 9.39 -7.73
CA ILE A 37 2.26 9.16 -6.74
C ILE A 37 1.83 7.69 -6.75
N PHE A 38 1.63 7.10 -7.93
CA PHE A 38 1.20 5.71 -8.04
C PHE A 38 2.26 4.71 -7.58
N SER A 39 3.53 4.97 -7.87
CA SER A 39 4.64 4.17 -7.38
C SER A 39 4.73 4.23 -5.85
N ASP A 40 4.60 5.42 -5.26
CA ASP A 40 4.68 5.61 -3.81
C ASP A 40 3.52 4.89 -3.09
N ILE A 41 2.30 4.95 -3.66
CA ILE A 41 1.14 4.22 -3.13
C ILE A 41 1.38 2.69 -3.24
N ASP A 42 1.87 2.20 -4.38
CA ASP A 42 2.13 0.76 -4.56
C ASP A 42 3.16 0.22 -3.56
N ILE A 43 4.21 0.98 -3.28
CA ILE A 43 5.22 0.65 -2.27
C ILE A 43 4.56 0.55 -0.88
N ALA A 44 3.77 1.54 -0.48
CA ALA A 44 3.10 1.56 0.82
C ALA A 44 2.17 0.34 1.00
N TYR A 45 1.45 -0.06 -0.05
CA TYR A 45 0.58 -1.24 -0.01
C TYR A 45 1.38 -2.55 0.12
N LYS A 46 2.49 -2.67 -0.63
CA LYS A 46 3.39 -3.84 -0.53
C LYS A 46 3.99 -3.97 0.87
N GLU A 47 4.42 -2.86 1.47
CA GLU A 47 4.94 -2.87 2.84
C GLU A 47 3.87 -3.27 3.86
N ARG A 48 2.68 -2.67 3.77
CA ARG A 48 1.53 -3.04 4.61
C ARG A 48 1.25 -4.54 4.54
N ASP A 49 1.20 -5.10 3.34
CA ASP A 49 0.85 -6.51 3.15
C ASP A 49 1.94 -7.45 3.68
N LYS A 50 3.21 -7.04 3.59
CA LYS A 50 4.33 -7.73 4.25
C LYS A 50 4.16 -7.74 5.78
N TYR A 51 3.80 -6.62 6.39
CA TYR A 51 3.57 -6.55 7.83
C TYR A 51 2.36 -7.37 8.26
N ARG A 52 1.25 -7.29 7.53
CA ARG A 52 0.06 -8.13 7.80
C ARG A 52 0.38 -9.61 7.73
N HIS A 53 1.16 -10.03 6.73
CA HIS A 53 1.59 -11.42 6.62
C HIS A 53 2.49 -11.83 7.80
N PHE A 54 3.41 -10.97 8.22
CA PHE A 54 4.27 -11.22 9.38
C PHE A 54 3.47 -11.38 10.68
N ILE A 55 2.55 -10.45 10.95
CA ILE A 55 1.68 -10.47 12.14
C ILE A 55 0.83 -11.74 12.15
N SER A 56 0.17 -12.05 11.03
CA SER A 56 -0.66 -13.25 10.89
C SER A 56 0.13 -14.54 11.07
N LYS A 57 1.34 -14.65 10.49
CA LYS A 57 2.17 -15.85 10.61
C LYS A 57 2.63 -16.13 12.05
N ARG A 58 2.76 -15.09 12.87
CA ARG A 58 3.25 -15.20 14.24
C ARG A 58 2.14 -15.13 15.30
N ASP A 59 0.87 -15.13 14.89
CA ASP A 59 -0.30 -14.95 15.76
C ASP A 59 -0.23 -13.67 16.62
N LEU A 60 0.49 -12.65 16.13
CA LEU A 60 0.69 -11.37 16.84
C LEU A 60 -0.48 -10.41 16.63
N MET A 61 -1.60 -10.89 16.10
CA MET A 61 -2.74 -10.02 15.78
C MET A 61 -3.34 -9.40 17.04
N GLY A 62 -3.41 -10.18 18.12
CA GLY A 62 -3.87 -9.68 19.42
C GLY A 62 -2.92 -8.64 20.02
N ASP A 63 -1.61 -8.84 19.88
CA ASP A 63 -0.59 -7.92 20.40
C ASP A 63 -0.58 -6.62 19.59
N PHE A 64 -0.66 -6.71 18.26
CA PHE A 64 -0.80 -5.53 17.39
C PHE A 64 -2.08 -4.74 17.71
N LEU A 65 -3.22 -5.41 17.89
CA LEU A 65 -4.49 -4.74 18.24
C LEU A 65 -4.41 -4.06 19.61
N LYS A 66 -3.68 -4.64 20.57
CA LYS A 66 -3.45 -4.00 21.87
C LYS A 66 -2.54 -2.77 21.72
N GLU A 67 -1.42 -2.88 21.01
CA GLU A 67 -0.54 -1.74 20.74
C GLU A 67 -1.25 -0.62 19.95
N ASP A 68 -2.09 -0.95 18.97
CA ASP A 68 -2.85 0.02 18.18
C ASP A 68 -3.95 0.72 19.01
N GLN A 69 -4.66 -0.05 19.83
CA GLN A 69 -5.76 0.48 20.64
C GLN A 69 -5.28 1.29 21.86
N PHE A 70 -4.19 0.85 22.49
CA PHE A 70 -3.71 1.43 23.73
C PHE A 70 -2.46 2.29 23.54
N GLY A 71 -1.73 2.19 22.41
CA GLY A 71 -0.47 2.91 22.21
C GLY A 71 0.55 2.64 23.31
N GLU A 72 1.69 3.33 23.31
CA GLU A 72 2.64 3.35 24.45
C GLU A 72 2.05 4.04 25.71
N PHE A 73 0.84 3.68 26.15
CA PHE A 73 0.26 4.18 27.40
C PHE A 73 0.40 3.20 28.59
N ASP A 74 1.15 2.12 28.43
CA ASP A 74 1.66 1.36 29.56
C ASP A 74 3.13 1.72 29.79
N CYS A 75 3.34 2.64 30.76
CA CYS A 75 4.55 3.03 31.52
C CYS A 75 4.98 4.50 31.38
#